data_AF-A0A2R6IN36-F1
#
_entry.id   AF-A0A2R6IN36-F1
#
_cell.length_a   1.000
_cell.length_b   1.000
_cell.length_c   1.000
_cell.angle_alpha   90.00
_cell.angle_beta   90.00
_cell.angle_gamma   90.00
#
_symmetry.space_group_name_H-M   'P 1'
#
loop_
_entity.id
_entity.type
_entity.pdbx_description
1 polymer ?
#
loop_
_entity_poly.entity_id
_entity_poly.type
_entity_poly.pdbx_seq_one_letter_code
_entity_poly.pdbx_strand_id
1 'polypeptide(L)'
;MWGGREFGKPMAGRVVGGDWDRDVQRLEDYDLYGMLRAHFEDGVPWESTAHYRSLLERVRAGETVWHRCSSRADIDARCAGLDDLYRRIDRDGVLAPRAVESSGSGDPLSDDLLNRFPVDLGAISVDVGRDGDPILDDGRHRLIVAKLCDVAEIPVTVLVRHRQWQAKRNEWANGRESFDHFDRPL
;
A
#
# COMPACT_ATOMS: atom_id res chain seq x y z
N MET A 1 0.72 4.55 10.52
CA MET A 1 2.17 4.70 10.80
C MET A 1 2.82 3.50 10.11
N TRP A 2 3.74 3.66 9.15
CA TRP A 2 3.88 2.64 8.08
C TRP A 2 5.32 2.42 7.60
N GLY A 3 5.93 1.24 7.83
CA GLY A 3 7.18 0.79 7.17
C GLY A 3 8.08 -0.12 8.01
N GLY A 4 7.63 -1.35 8.33
CA GLY A 4 8.41 -2.39 9.02
C GLY A 4 8.81 -3.55 8.08
N ARG A 5 9.15 -4.72 8.63
CA ARG A 5 9.43 -5.93 7.81
C ARG A 5 8.18 -6.28 6.99
N GLU A 6 8.27 -6.22 5.66
CA GLU A 6 7.25 -6.76 4.74
C GLU A 6 7.22 -8.29 4.90
N PHE A 7 6.09 -8.82 5.38
CA PHE A 7 5.86 -10.25 5.55
C PHE A 7 5.30 -10.89 4.28
N GLY A 8 4.49 -10.13 3.54
CA GLY A 8 3.88 -10.56 2.29
C GLY A 8 2.82 -11.65 2.43
N LYS A 9 2.17 -11.93 1.29
CA LYS A 9 1.06 -12.91 1.16
C LYS A 9 1.33 -14.32 1.75
N PRO A 10 2.54 -14.91 1.71
CA PRO A 10 2.81 -16.21 2.35
C PRO A 10 2.56 -16.26 3.85
N MET A 11 2.59 -15.11 4.51
CA MET A 11 2.43 -14.99 5.95
C MET A 11 1.01 -14.64 6.38
N ALA A 12 0.06 -14.60 5.44
CA ALA A 12 -1.34 -14.34 5.73
C ALA A 12 -1.88 -15.25 6.86
N GLY A 13 -2.54 -14.65 7.85
CA GLY A 13 -3.11 -15.31 9.01
C GLY A 13 -2.12 -15.65 10.12
N ARG A 14 -0.83 -15.32 9.98
CA ARG A 14 0.17 -15.62 11.03
C ARG A 14 0.11 -14.63 12.19
N VAL A 15 0.54 -15.12 13.35
CA VAL A 15 0.72 -14.32 14.58
C VAL A 15 2.21 -14.31 14.90
N VAL A 16 2.83 -13.13 14.82
CA VAL A 16 4.28 -12.97 14.92
C VAL A 16 4.62 -12.05 16.09
N GLY A 17 5.57 -12.45 16.93
CA GLY A 17 6.11 -11.59 17.99
C GLY A 17 7.42 -10.93 17.55
N GLY A 18 7.92 -9.99 18.35
CA GLY A 18 9.19 -9.31 18.11
C GLY A 18 8.98 -7.81 18.06
N ASP A 19 9.90 -7.11 17.39
CA ASP A 19 9.93 -5.65 17.31
C ASP A 19 9.73 -5.11 15.89
N TRP A 20 9.14 -5.93 15.01
CA TRP A 20 8.92 -5.59 13.59
C TRP A 20 7.97 -4.40 13.38
N ASP A 21 7.21 -4.03 14.40
CA ASP A 21 6.25 -2.94 14.41
C ASP A 21 6.81 -1.60 14.91
N ARG A 22 8.08 -1.56 15.34
CA ARG A 22 8.69 -0.36 15.94
C ARG A 22 9.38 0.57 14.95
N ASP A 23 9.95 0.02 13.89
CA ASP A 23 10.59 0.78 12.83
C ASP A 23 9.58 0.88 11.70
N VAL A 24 8.86 2.00 11.62
CA VAL A 24 7.76 2.23 10.67
C VAL A 24 7.85 3.63 10.05
N GLN A 25 8.03 3.68 8.73
CA GLN A 25 8.42 4.90 8.00
C GLN A 25 7.40 6.06 7.85
N ARG A 26 6.08 5.98 7.94
CA ARG A 26 5.15 7.06 7.43
C ARG A 26 5.13 7.15 5.91
N LEU A 27 3.94 7.42 5.39
CA LEU A 27 3.68 7.43 3.96
C LEU A 27 4.27 8.66 3.27
N GLU A 28 4.26 9.80 3.96
CA GLU A 28 4.70 11.09 3.41
C GLU A 28 6.20 11.17 3.19
N ASP A 29 6.96 10.30 3.87
CA ASP A 29 8.42 10.29 3.84
C ASP A 29 8.97 9.46 2.65
N TYR A 30 8.10 8.84 1.85
CA TYR A 30 8.51 8.13 0.63
C TYR A 30 8.64 9.11 -0.55
N ASP A 31 9.74 9.01 -1.32
CA ASP A 31 9.90 9.80 -2.56
C ASP A 31 8.73 9.62 -3.54
N LEU A 32 8.16 8.41 -3.57
CA LEU A 32 6.96 8.09 -4.35
C LEU A 32 5.77 8.97 -3.96
N TYR A 33 5.59 9.26 -2.67
CA TYR A 33 4.52 10.15 -2.19
C TYR A 33 4.74 11.57 -2.70
N GLY A 34 5.95 12.11 -2.53
CA GLY A 34 6.29 13.44 -3.02
C GLY A 34 6.11 13.58 -4.54
N MET A 35 6.46 12.54 -5.29
CA MET A 35 6.29 12.48 -6.74
C MET A 35 4.82 12.49 -7.16
N LEU A 36 3.99 11.63 -6.55
CA LEU A 36 2.56 11.52 -6.83
C LEU A 36 1.83 12.82 -6.47
N ARG A 37 2.15 13.38 -5.30
CA ARG A 37 1.60 14.65 -4.83
C ARG A 37 1.92 15.80 -5.80
N ALA A 38 3.19 15.96 -6.17
CA ALA A 38 3.61 17.01 -7.10
C ALA A 38 2.90 16.88 -8.46
N HIS A 39 2.68 15.65 -8.94
CA HIS A 39 1.98 15.45 -10.19
C HIS A 39 0.48 15.78 -10.09
N PHE A 40 -0.21 15.19 -9.11
CA PHE A 40 -1.68 15.25 -9.05
C PHE A 40 -2.23 16.50 -8.35
N GLU A 41 -1.57 17.03 -7.31
CA GLU A 41 -1.99 18.26 -6.63
C GLU A 41 -1.42 19.51 -7.30
N ASP A 42 -0.12 19.49 -7.66
CA ASP A 42 0.59 20.68 -8.17
C ASP A 42 0.65 20.74 -9.71
N GLY A 43 0.16 19.71 -10.42
CA GLY A 43 0.15 19.67 -11.88
C GLY A 43 1.54 19.55 -12.53
N VAL A 44 2.56 19.13 -11.77
CA VAL A 44 3.93 19.01 -12.27
C VAL A 44 4.02 17.82 -13.24
N PRO A 45 4.49 17.98 -14.49
CA PRO A 45 4.68 16.85 -15.41
C PRO A 45 5.61 15.79 -14.81
N TRP A 46 5.31 14.50 -15.03
CA TRP A 46 6.09 13.37 -14.49
C TRP A 46 7.60 13.57 -14.63
N GLU A 47 8.04 13.94 -15.84
CA GLU A 47 9.46 14.14 -16.20
C GLU A 47 10.17 15.23 -15.37
N SER A 48 9.41 16.15 -14.80
CA SER A 48 9.92 17.26 -13.99
C SER A 48 9.94 16.96 -12.49
N THR A 49 9.27 15.88 -12.05
CA THR A 49 9.28 15.46 -10.64
C THR A 49 10.69 15.01 -10.22
N ALA A 50 11.05 15.24 -8.95
CA ALA A 50 12.38 14.90 -8.44
C ALA A 50 12.64 13.39 -8.49
N HIS A 51 11.65 12.58 -8.08
CA HIS A 51 11.81 11.12 -8.05
C HIS A 51 11.91 10.51 -9.46
N TYR A 52 11.12 10.97 -10.44
CA TYR A 52 11.25 10.49 -11.82
C TYR A 52 12.66 10.73 -12.37
N ARG A 53 13.22 11.92 -12.15
CA ARG A 53 14.59 12.24 -12.60
C ARG A 53 15.62 11.32 -11.96
N SER A 54 15.50 11.07 -10.65
CA SER A 54 16.36 10.11 -9.95
C SER A 54 16.23 8.69 -10.50
N LEU A 55 15.02 8.21 -10.78
CA LEU A 55 14.78 6.90 -11.38
C LEU A 55 15.43 6.80 -12.77
N LEU A 56 15.28 7.85 -13.59
CA LEU A 56 15.85 7.89 -14.93
C LEU A 56 17.39 7.88 -14.90
N GLU A 57 18.02 8.58 -13.97
CA GLU A 57 19.47 8.56 -13.77
C GLU A 57 19.98 7.17 -13.40
N ARG A 58 19.30 6.50 -12.46
CA ARG A 58 19.65 5.13 -12.04
C ARG A 58 19.49 4.12 -13.17
N VAL A 59 18.39 4.22 -13.92
CA VAL A 59 18.19 3.38 -15.12
C VAL A 59 19.27 3.62 -16.17
N ARG A 60 19.67 4.88 -16.40
CA ARG A 60 20.78 5.21 -17.31
C ARG A 60 22.13 4.68 -16.80
N ALA A 61 22.29 4.52 -15.50
CA ALA A 61 23.45 3.87 -14.89
C ALA A 61 23.41 2.33 -14.97
N GLY A 62 22.35 1.74 -15.58
CA GLY A 62 22.18 0.30 -15.72
C GLY A 62 21.50 -0.37 -14.53
N GLU A 63 20.97 0.40 -13.58
CA GLU A 63 20.17 -0.15 -12.49
C GLU A 63 18.77 -0.50 -12.97
N THR A 64 18.18 -1.50 -12.31
CA THR A 64 16.77 -1.82 -12.43
C THR A 64 16.02 -1.18 -11.26
N VAL A 65 15.00 -0.37 -11.56
CA VAL A 65 14.20 0.36 -10.57
C VAL A 65 12.74 -0.12 -10.61
N TRP A 66 11.88 0.38 -9.70
CA TRP A 66 10.41 0.20 -9.71
C TRP A 66 9.92 -1.09 -10.37
N HIS A 67 10.05 -2.23 -9.67
CA HIS A 67 9.56 -3.50 -10.19
C HIS A 67 9.97 -3.79 -11.64
N ARG A 68 11.28 -3.76 -11.92
CA ARG A 68 11.89 -4.12 -13.21
C ARG A 68 11.92 -3.07 -14.32
N CYS A 69 11.59 -1.82 -14.02
CA CYS A 69 11.87 -0.72 -14.94
C CYS A 69 13.39 -0.64 -15.21
N SER A 70 13.78 -0.79 -16.47
CA SER A 70 15.17 -0.79 -16.93
C SER A 70 15.39 0.15 -18.12
N SER A 71 14.34 0.88 -18.52
CA SER A 71 14.38 1.89 -19.56
C SER A 71 13.49 3.09 -19.22
N ARG A 72 13.70 4.22 -19.91
CA ARG A 72 12.79 5.38 -19.81
C ARG A 72 11.35 4.99 -20.18
N ALA A 73 11.19 4.17 -21.22
CA ALA A 73 9.88 3.70 -21.66
C ALA A 73 9.15 2.91 -20.57
N ASP A 74 9.86 2.11 -19.77
CA ASP A 74 9.26 1.39 -18.65
C ASP A 74 8.78 2.34 -17.55
N ILE A 75 9.57 3.39 -17.25
CA ILE A 75 9.18 4.41 -16.25
C ILE A 75 7.96 5.19 -16.77
N ASP A 76 7.96 5.61 -18.03
CA ASP A 76 6.86 6.34 -18.66
C ASP A 76 5.57 5.51 -18.65
N ALA A 77 5.66 4.22 -19.01
CA ALA A 77 4.53 3.30 -18.96
C ALA A 77 3.99 3.14 -17.54
N ARG A 78 4.88 3.11 -16.54
CA ARG A 78 4.48 3.00 -15.13
C ARG A 78 3.81 4.28 -14.62
N CYS A 79 4.30 5.45 -15.03
CA CYS A 79 3.64 6.74 -14.78
C CYS A 79 2.24 6.81 -15.41
N ALA A 80 2.09 6.38 -16.67
CA ALA A 80 0.77 6.29 -17.30
C ALA A 80 -0.17 5.34 -16.53
N GLY A 81 0.35 4.22 -16.02
CA GLY A 81 -0.39 3.32 -15.13
C GLY A 81 -0.83 3.97 -13.81
N LEU A 82 -0.03 4.91 -13.26
CA LEU A 82 -0.40 5.70 -12.09
C LEU A 82 -1.52 6.71 -12.41
N ASP A 83 -1.50 7.33 -13.58
CA ASP A 83 -2.59 8.22 -14.05
C ASP A 83 -3.90 7.45 -14.19
N ASP A 84 -3.85 6.24 -14.76
CA ASP A 84 -5.00 5.36 -14.87
C ASP A 84 -5.52 4.92 -13.50
N LEU A 85 -4.62 4.59 -12.58
CA LEU A 85 -4.97 4.21 -11.21
C LEU A 85 -5.63 5.39 -10.46
N TYR A 86 -5.08 6.59 -10.59
CA TYR A 86 -5.63 7.81 -10.00
C TYR A 86 -7.05 8.06 -10.49
N ARG A 87 -7.28 8.07 -11.80
CA ARG A 87 -8.62 8.28 -12.37
C ARG A 87 -9.63 7.23 -11.93
N ARG A 88 -9.20 5.97 -11.73
CA ARG A 88 -10.09 4.91 -11.23
C ARG A 88 -10.45 5.11 -9.77
N ILE A 89 -9.46 5.40 -8.92
CA ILE A 89 -9.69 5.58 -7.48
C ILE A 89 -10.48 6.87 -7.19
N ASP A 90 -10.21 7.95 -7.92
CA ASP A 90 -10.97 9.19 -7.83
C ASP A 90 -12.47 8.98 -8.17
N ARG A 91 -12.74 8.19 -9.22
CA ARG A 91 -14.10 7.89 -9.67
C ARG A 91 -14.84 6.88 -8.79
N ASP A 92 -14.19 5.76 -8.47
CA ASP A 92 -14.84 4.57 -7.91
C ASP A 92 -14.44 4.28 -6.45
N GLY A 93 -13.49 5.03 -5.89
CA GLY A 93 -12.81 4.67 -4.65
C GLY A 93 -11.88 3.47 -4.82
N VAL A 94 -11.39 2.94 -3.69
CA VAL A 94 -10.59 1.71 -3.69
C VAL A 94 -11.50 0.49 -3.64
N LEU A 95 -11.48 -0.31 -4.69
CA LEU A 95 -12.30 -1.51 -4.80
C LEU A 95 -11.74 -2.68 -3.95
N ALA A 96 -12.64 -3.42 -3.31
CA ALA A 96 -12.29 -4.66 -2.60
C ALA A 96 -11.96 -5.79 -3.61
N PRO A 97 -11.11 -6.77 -3.24
CA PRO A 97 -10.68 -7.85 -4.14
C PRO A 97 -11.82 -8.54 -4.93
N ARG A 98 -12.93 -8.91 -4.25
CA ARG A 98 -14.10 -9.51 -4.90
C ARG A 98 -14.77 -8.63 -5.96
N ALA A 99 -14.68 -7.31 -5.83
CA ALA A 99 -15.22 -6.38 -6.81
C ALA A 99 -14.30 -6.27 -8.04
N VAL A 100 -12.99 -6.50 -7.88
CA VAL A 100 -12.00 -6.44 -8.98
C VAL A 100 -12.10 -7.67 -9.89
N GLU A 101 -12.30 -8.87 -9.32
CA GLU A 101 -12.52 -10.09 -10.11
C GLU A 101 -13.76 -10.00 -11.02
N SER A 102 -14.79 -9.28 -10.57
CA SER A 102 -16.06 -9.14 -11.30
C SER A 102 -16.09 -7.98 -12.29
N SER A 103 -15.26 -6.95 -12.10
CA SER A 103 -15.23 -5.77 -12.98
C SER A 103 -14.43 -5.97 -14.27
N GLY A 104 -13.68 -7.07 -14.42
CA GLY A 104 -12.81 -7.33 -15.58
C GLY A 104 -11.69 -6.30 -15.74
N SER A 105 -11.48 -5.43 -14.74
CA SER A 105 -10.49 -4.36 -14.77
C SER A 105 -9.18 -4.86 -14.18
N GLY A 106 -8.26 -5.31 -15.04
CA GLY A 106 -6.90 -5.63 -14.62
C GLY A 106 -6.23 -4.44 -13.91
N ASP A 107 -5.36 -4.74 -12.95
CA ASP A 107 -4.54 -3.75 -12.24
C ASP A 107 -3.50 -3.17 -13.21
N PRO A 108 -3.52 -1.85 -13.51
CA PRO A 108 -2.58 -1.25 -14.44
C PRO A 108 -1.12 -1.30 -13.95
N LEU A 109 -0.90 -1.62 -12.67
CA LEU A 109 0.42 -1.73 -12.05
C LEU A 109 0.78 -3.16 -11.62
N SER A 110 -0.04 -4.18 -11.93
CA SER A 110 0.23 -5.55 -11.50
C SER A 110 1.39 -6.18 -12.25
N ASP A 111 2.38 -6.64 -11.50
CA ASP A 111 3.38 -7.61 -11.94
C ASP A 111 2.79 -9.02 -11.76
N ASP A 112 2.06 -9.48 -12.78
CA ASP A 112 1.27 -10.73 -12.78
C ASP A 112 2.10 -12.00 -12.43
N LEU A 113 3.43 -11.91 -12.54
CA LEU A 113 4.37 -13.00 -12.22
C LEU A 113 4.63 -13.20 -10.72
N LEU A 114 4.34 -12.21 -9.86
CA LEU A 114 4.53 -12.30 -8.40
C LEU A 114 3.25 -12.71 -7.65
N ASN A 115 2.10 -12.71 -8.32
CA ASN A 115 0.82 -13.05 -7.72
C ASN A 115 0.60 -14.57 -7.66
N ARG A 116 1.60 -15.32 -7.18
CA ARG A 116 1.58 -16.80 -7.07
C ARG A 116 0.70 -17.31 -5.93
N PHE A 117 -0.05 -16.43 -5.28
CA PHE A 117 -1.01 -16.78 -4.24
C PHE A 117 -2.40 -16.94 -4.85
N PRO A 118 -3.06 -18.10 -4.66
CA PRO A 118 -4.38 -18.39 -5.23
C PRO A 118 -5.52 -17.58 -4.58
N VAL A 119 -5.19 -16.63 -3.71
CA VAL A 119 -6.16 -15.78 -3.02
C VAL A 119 -5.84 -14.35 -3.41
N ASP A 120 -6.81 -13.68 -4.04
CA ASP A 120 -6.78 -12.24 -4.18
C ASP A 120 -6.96 -11.61 -2.79
N LEU A 121 -5.83 -11.46 -2.09
CA LEU A 121 -5.75 -10.81 -0.78
C LEU A 121 -5.93 -9.29 -0.91
N GLY A 122 -6.45 -8.79 -2.03
CA GLY A 122 -6.75 -7.38 -2.20
C GLY A 122 -5.55 -6.56 -2.61
N ALA A 123 -5.90 -5.32 -2.96
CA ALA A 123 -5.01 -4.36 -3.58
C ALA A 123 -4.10 -3.64 -2.57
N ILE A 124 -4.48 -3.67 -1.27
CA ILE A 124 -3.75 -3.08 -0.14
C ILE A 124 -3.77 -4.10 1.01
N SER A 125 -2.59 -4.45 1.52
CA SER A 125 -2.43 -5.33 2.67
C SER A 125 -1.80 -4.58 3.84
N VAL A 126 -2.25 -4.95 5.03
CA VAL A 126 -1.74 -4.39 6.28
C VAL A 126 -1.42 -5.49 7.28
N ASP A 127 -0.47 -5.21 8.17
CA ASP A 127 -0.25 -5.94 9.40
C ASP A 127 -0.80 -5.15 10.59
N VAL A 128 -0.97 -5.81 11.73
CA VAL A 128 -1.42 -5.13 12.96
C VAL A 128 -0.32 -5.18 14.01
N GLY A 129 0.21 -4.01 14.36
CA GLY A 129 1.25 -3.83 15.37
C GLY A 129 0.80 -4.20 16.79
N ARG A 130 1.72 -4.16 17.78
CA ARG A 130 1.44 -4.60 19.15
C ARG A 130 0.31 -3.84 19.84
N ASP A 131 0.10 -2.60 19.42
CA ASP A 131 -0.89 -1.69 19.99
C ASP A 131 -2.19 -1.62 19.18
N GLY A 132 -2.29 -2.40 18.09
CA GLY A 132 -3.47 -2.42 17.23
C GLY A 132 -3.38 -1.48 16.03
N ASP A 133 -2.30 -0.71 15.90
CA ASP A 133 -2.06 0.16 14.75
C ASP A 133 -1.90 -0.66 13.48
N PRO A 134 -2.57 -0.28 12.38
CA PRO A 134 -2.32 -0.90 11.09
C PRO A 134 -0.95 -0.43 10.55
N ILE A 135 -0.18 -1.38 10.00
CA ILE A 135 1.14 -1.23 9.38
C ILE A 135 1.09 -1.75 7.93
N LEU A 136 1.74 -1.13 6.95
CA LEU A 136 1.45 -1.27 5.52
C LEU A 136 2.43 -2.31 5.07
N ASP A 137 1.91 -3.39 4.52
CA ASP A 137 2.73 -4.47 3.99
C ASP A 137 2.89 -4.30 2.47
N ASP A 138 1.78 -4.16 1.74
CA ASP A 138 1.77 -3.97 0.29
C ASP A 138 0.62 -3.05 -0.17
N GLY A 139 0.71 -2.55 -1.41
CA GLY A 139 -0.29 -1.65 -1.99
C GLY A 139 0.07 -0.17 -1.87
N ARG A 140 1.35 0.17 -1.70
CA ARG A 140 1.85 1.54 -1.48
C ARG A 140 1.32 2.55 -2.50
N HIS A 141 1.36 2.23 -3.80
CA HIS A 141 0.84 3.11 -4.85
C HIS A 141 -0.65 3.45 -4.63
N ARG A 142 -1.47 2.44 -4.33
CA ARG A 142 -2.91 2.59 -4.13
C ARG A 142 -3.25 3.36 -2.87
N LEU A 143 -2.52 3.09 -1.78
CA LEU A 143 -2.72 3.84 -0.54
C LEU A 143 -2.42 5.33 -0.74
N ILE A 144 -1.32 5.66 -1.43
CA ILE A 144 -0.98 7.06 -1.72
C ILE A 144 -2.06 7.70 -2.59
N VAL A 145 -2.45 7.05 -3.68
CA VAL A 145 -3.49 7.57 -4.58
C VAL A 145 -4.82 7.77 -3.84
N ALA A 146 -5.25 6.80 -3.03
CA ALA A 146 -6.47 6.91 -2.24
C ALA A 146 -6.41 8.09 -1.27
N LYS A 147 -5.24 8.32 -0.65
CA LYS A 147 -5.02 9.49 0.19
C LYS A 147 -5.11 10.81 -0.59
N LEU A 148 -4.52 10.89 -1.77
CA LEU A 148 -4.57 12.10 -2.62
C LEU A 148 -5.96 12.37 -3.21
N CYS A 149 -6.82 11.35 -3.31
CA CYS A 149 -8.21 11.50 -3.73
C CYS A 149 -9.17 11.72 -2.54
N ASP A 150 -8.65 11.93 -1.33
CA ASP A 150 -9.44 12.07 -0.08
C ASP A 150 -10.47 10.94 0.15
N VAL A 151 -10.10 9.71 -0.21
CA VAL A 151 -10.96 8.54 0.01
C VAL A 151 -11.08 8.25 1.50
N ALA A 152 -12.29 8.41 2.05
CA ALA A 152 -12.56 8.28 3.48
C ALA A 152 -12.31 6.86 4.03
N GLU A 153 -12.66 5.83 3.26
CA GLU A 153 -12.54 4.43 3.68
C GLU A 153 -11.96 3.57 2.56
N ILE A 154 -11.03 2.68 2.92
CA ILE A 154 -10.38 1.78 1.98
C ILE A 154 -10.49 0.32 2.49
N PRO A 155 -10.82 -0.64 1.62
CA PRO A 155 -10.73 -2.05 1.96
C PRO A 155 -9.27 -2.47 2.07
N VAL A 156 -8.94 -3.14 3.18
CA VAL A 156 -7.60 -3.70 3.43
C VAL A 156 -7.69 -5.15 3.83
N THR A 157 -6.62 -5.90 3.56
CA THR A 157 -6.47 -7.27 4.04
C THR A 157 -5.41 -7.35 5.12
N VAL A 158 -5.78 -7.92 6.27
CA VAL A 158 -4.84 -8.14 7.37
C VAL A 158 -4.03 -9.41 7.13
N LEU A 159 -2.72 -9.29 6.95
CA LEU A 159 -1.82 -10.43 6.75
C LEU A 159 -1.32 -10.98 8.09
N VAL A 160 -0.53 -10.18 8.82
CA VAL A 160 0.06 -10.60 10.09
C VAL A 160 -0.52 -9.78 11.25
N ARG A 161 -0.63 -10.43 12.41
CA ARG A 161 -0.96 -9.76 13.67
C ARG A 161 0.18 -9.93 14.65
N HIS A 162 0.48 -8.87 15.40
CA HIS A 162 1.44 -8.95 16.48
C HIS A 162 0.93 -9.85 17.60
N ARG A 163 1.81 -10.64 18.22
CA ARG A 163 1.44 -11.58 19.29
C ARG A 163 0.74 -10.90 20.46
N GLN A 164 1.21 -9.71 20.85
CA GLN A 164 0.60 -8.95 21.96
C GLN A 164 -0.80 -8.44 21.59
N TRP A 165 -0.99 -7.94 20.38
CA TRP A 165 -2.32 -7.55 19.89
C TRP A 165 -3.28 -8.74 19.83
N GLN A 166 -2.81 -9.89 19.32
CA GLN A 166 -3.63 -11.09 19.25
C GLN A 166 -4.06 -11.58 20.64
N ALA A 167 -3.20 -11.44 21.66
CA ALA A 167 -3.56 -11.77 23.04
C ALA A 167 -4.69 -10.86 23.55
N LYS A 168 -4.55 -9.53 23.40
CA LYS A 168 -5.61 -8.54 23.75
C LYS A 168 -6.93 -8.88 23.05
N ARG A 169 -6.89 -9.13 21.74
CA ARG A 169 -8.08 -9.52 20.95
C ARG A 169 -8.73 -10.82 21.45
N ASN A 170 -7.93 -11.82 21.82
CA ASN A 170 -8.44 -13.10 22.32
C ASN A 170 -9.10 -12.94 23.69
N GLU A 171 -8.55 -12.10 24.56
CA GLU A 171 -9.17 -11.77 25.86
C GLU A 171 -10.57 -11.16 25.66
N TRP A 172 -10.69 -10.21 24.74
CA TRP A 172 -11.97 -9.59 24.38
C TRP A 172 -12.95 -10.60 23.78
N ALA A 173 -12.51 -11.40 22.81
CA ALA A 173 -13.36 -12.39 22.17
C ALA A 173 -13.88 -13.45 23.16
N ASN A 174 -13.13 -13.71 24.24
CA ASN A 174 -13.51 -14.64 25.30
C ASN A 174 -14.28 -13.97 26.46
N GLY A 175 -14.75 -12.72 26.29
CA GLY A 175 -15.64 -12.05 27.23
C GLY A 175 -14.97 -11.37 28.41
N ARG A 176 -13.69 -11.03 28.31
CA ARG A 176 -13.01 -10.18 29.31
C ARG A 176 -12.90 -8.75 28.75
N GLU A 177 -13.85 -7.92 29.18
CA GLU A 177 -14.00 -6.47 28.95
C GLU A 177 -14.42 -6.01 27.54
N SER A 178 -15.50 -5.21 27.51
CA SER A 178 -16.01 -4.46 26.36
C SER A 178 -15.30 -3.12 26.24
N PHE A 179 -14.82 -2.75 25.04
CA PHE A 179 -14.35 -1.39 24.76
C PHE A 179 -15.50 -0.55 24.20
N ASP A 180 -15.77 0.59 24.86
CA ASP A 180 -16.43 1.74 24.23
C ASP A 180 -15.50 2.33 23.16
N HIS A 181 -16.11 2.88 22.13
CA HIS A 181 -15.58 3.25 20.82
C HIS A 181 -14.23 4.03 20.78
N PHE A 182 -13.51 3.89 19.66
CA PHE A 182 -12.38 4.75 19.29
C PHE A 182 -12.87 6.17 18.96
N ASP A 183 -13.03 7.02 19.98
CA ASP A 183 -12.98 8.47 19.79
C ASP A 183 -11.54 8.95 19.99
N ARG A 184 -10.85 9.23 18.88
CA ARG A 184 -9.76 10.21 18.92
C ARG A 184 -10.13 11.36 17.98
N PRO A 185 -10.08 12.61 18.48
CA PRO A 185 -10.36 13.77 17.65
C PRO A 185 -9.29 13.94 16.57
N LEU A 186 -9.76 14.37 15.39
CA LEU A 186 -8.98 14.86 14.26
C LEU A 186 -8.03 16.00 14.67
#